data_AF-A0AAE5TIT0-F1
#
_entry.id   AF-A0AAE5TIT0-F1
#
_cell.length_a   1.000
_cell.length_b   1.000
_cell.length_c   1.000
_cell.angle_alpha   90.00
_cell.angle_beta   90.00
_cell.angle_gamma   90.00
#
_symmetry.space_group_name_H-M   'P 1'
#
loop_
_entity.id
_entity.type
_entity.pdbx_description
1 polymer ?
#
loop_
_entity_poly.entity_id
_entity_poly.type
_entity_poly.pdbx_seq_one_letter_code
_entity_poly.pdbx_strand_id
1 'polypeptide(L)'
;MPRLRSEELTPRKAAFVQKYIELGNAAEAYRATHANAANMQPHSLRARASNLINDYRVYYRIKDLIAEKRKRGEKLPHFNGRPEFNEE
;
A
#
# COMPACT_ATOMS: atom_id res chain seq x y z
N MET A 1 -14.96 17.92 12.21
CA MET A 1 -14.12 16.80 11.72
C MET A 1 -12.68 17.07 12.17
N PRO A 2 -12.05 16.25 13.02
CA PRO A 2 -10.67 16.47 13.42
C PRO A 2 -9.77 16.32 12.18
N ARG A 3 -8.98 17.36 11.86
CA ARG A 3 -7.90 17.27 10.88
C ARG A 3 -6.83 16.37 11.49
N LEU A 4 -6.83 15.09 11.11
CA LEU A 4 -5.77 14.14 11.48
C LEU A 4 -4.42 14.79 11.22
N ARG A 5 -3.54 14.78 12.23
CA ARG A 5 -2.18 15.32 12.15
C ARG A 5 -1.45 14.66 10.99
N SER A 6 -0.52 15.40 10.39
CA SER A 6 0.25 15.01 9.20
C SER A 6 0.88 13.62 9.28
N GLU A 7 1.13 13.12 10.50
CA GLU A 7 1.82 11.86 10.77
C GLU A 7 0.92 10.60 10.77
N GLU A 8 -0.40 10.69 11.01
CA GLU A 8 -1.23 9.51 11.20
C GLU A 8 -1.94 9.08 9.91
N LEU A 9 -1.48 7.98 9.30
CA LEU A 9 -2.26 7.30 8.27
C LEU A 9 -3.64 6.95 8.86
N THR A 10 -4.71 7.30 8.14
CA THR A 10 -6.05 6.82 8.49
C THR A 10 -6.03 5.29 8.62
N PRO A 11 -6.81 4.67 9.53
CA PRO A 11 -6.79 3.22 9.75
C PRO A 11 -6.93 2.39 8.46
N ARG A 12 -7.73 2.90 7.50
CA ARG A 12 -7.91 2.29 6.17
C ARG A 12 -6.62 2.28 5.33
N LYS A 13 -5.88 3.40 5.33
CA LYS A 13 -4.58 3.50 4.63
C LYS A 13 -3.54 2.61 5.29
N ALA A 14 -3.49 2.57 6.61
CA ALA A 14 -2.55 1.71 7.34
C ALA A 14 -2.81 0.22 7.03
N ALA A 15 -4.08 -0.21 7.03
CA ALA A 15 -4.45 -1.56 6.63
C ALA A 15 -4.05 -1.89 5.18
N PHE A 16 -4.25 -0.94 4.27
CA PHE A 16 -3.83 -1.07 2.87
C PHE A 16 -2.33 -1.28 2.73
N VAL A 17 -1.52 -0.45 3.41
CA VAL A 17 -0.05 -0.58 3.39
C VAL A 17 0.38 -1.96 3.86
N GLN A 18 -0.16 -2.42 4.99
CA GLN A 18 0.16 -3.74 5.54
C GLN A 18 -0.13 -4.86 4.52
N LYS A 19 -1.31 -4.81 3.88
CA LYS A 19 -1.67 -5.79 2.85
C LYS A 19 -0.83 -5.69 1.59
N TYR A 20 -0.41 -4.48 1.21
CA TYR A 20 0.46 -4.29 0.04
C TYR A 20 1.85 -4.88 0.26
N ILE A 21 2.42 -4.72 1.45
CA ILE A 21 3.71 -5.33 1.82
C ILE A 21 3.65 -6.86 1.88
N GLU A 22 2.48 -7.44 2.19
CA GLU A 22 2.28 -8.89 2.22
C GLU A 22 2.12 -9.49 0.80
N LEU A 23 1.38 -8.80 -0.08
CA LEU A 23 0.99 -9.34 -1.39
C LEU A 23 1.88 -8.89 -2.55
N GLY A 24 2.48 -7.70 -2.47
CA GLY A 24 3.21 -7.07 -3.58
C GLY A 24 2.31 -6.52 -4.70
N ASN A 25 0.99 -6.71 -4.61
CA ASN A 25 0.02 -6.24 -5.60
C ASN A 25 -0.93 -5.18 -5.02
N ALA A 26 -0.90 -3.99 -5.62
CA ALA A 26 -1.69 -2.83 -5.21
C ALA A 26 -3.20 -3.07 -5.31
N ALA A 27 -3.64 -3.66 -6.41
CA ALA A 27 -5.07 -3.86 -6.68
C ALA A 27 -5.67 -4.91 -5.74
N GLU A 28 -4.92 -5.98 -5.46
CA GLU A 28 -5.34 -7.01 -4.51
C GLU A 28 -5.34 -6.49 -3.07
N ALA A 29 -4.33 -5.72 -2.67
CA ALA A 29 -4.31 -5.07 -1.37
C ALA A 29 -5.49 -4.11 -1.19
N TYR A 30 -5.86 -3.37 -2.23
CA TYR A 30 -7.04 -2.49 -2.20
C TYR A 30 -8.33 -3.30 -2.07
N ARG A 31 -8.43 -4.41 -2.81
CA ARG A 31 -9.59 -5.31 -2.75
C ARG A 31 -9.78 -5.96 -1.38
N ALA A 32 -8.69 -6.32 -0.72
CA ALA A 32 -8.70 -6.95 0.60
C ALA A 32 -9.07 -5.98 1.74
N THR A 33 -8.84 -4.68 1.57
CA THR A 33 -8.99 -3.68 2.65
C THR A 33 -10.23 -2.82 2.52
N HIS A 34 -10.76 -2.67 1.31
CA HIS A 34 -11.95 -1.87 1.06
C HIS A 34 -13.13 -2.74 0.66
N ALA A 35 -14.15 -2.84 1.52
CA ALA A 35 -15.37 -3.60 1.23
C ALA A 35 -16.04 -3.20 -0.11
N ASN A 36 -16.00 -1.91 -0.45
CA ASN A 36 -16.60 -1.40 -1.69
C ASN A 36 -15.84 -1.84 -2.96
N ALA A 37 -14.62 -2.37 -2.83
CA ALA A 37 -13.80 -2.78 -3.96
C ALA A 37 -14.35 -3.99 -4.72
N ALA A 38 -15.19 -4.82 -4.07
CA ALA A 38 -15.79 -5.99 -4.69
C ALA A 38 -16.71 -5.63 -5.88
N ASN A 39 -17.38 -4.48 -5.80
CA ASN A 39 -18.33 -4.01 -6.80
C ASN A 39 -17.69 -3.06 -7.85
N MET A 40 -16.39 -2.81 -7.76
CA MET A 40 -15.69 -1.89 -8.67
C MET A 40 -15.23 -2.60 -9.94
N GLN A 41 -15.27 -1.87 -11.05
CA GLN A 41 -14.67 -2.32 -12.30
C GLN A 41 -13.15 -2.49 -12.13
N PRO A 42 -12.52 -3.48 -12.80
CA PRO A 42 -11.09 -3.76 -12.63
C PRO A 42 -10.17 -2.57 -12.93
N HIS A 43 -10.50 -1.75 -13.92
CA HIS A 43 -9.72 -0.55 -14.25
C HIS A 43 -9.84 0.52 -13.17
N SER A 44 -11.04 0.71 -12.59
CA SER A 44 -11.25 1.67 -11.49
C SER A 44 -10.55 1.23 -10.22
N LEU A 45 -10.55 -0.08 -9.93
CA LEU A 45 -9.83 -0.68 -8.81
C LEU A 45 -8.33 -0.37 -8.91
N ARG A 46 -7.73 -0.65 -10.08
CA ARG A 46 -6.31 -0.37 -10.34
C ARG A 46 -6.00 1.12 -10.21
N ALA A 47 -6.81 2.00 -10.81
CA ALA A 47 -6.62 3.44 -10.71
C ALA A 47 -6.67 3.93 -9.25
N ARG A 48 -7.63 3.47 -8.45
CA ARG A 48 -7.73 3.84 -7.02
C ARG A 48 -6.57 3.33 -6.19
N ALA A 49 -6.14 2.09 -6.43
CA ALA A 49 -4.98 1.51 -5.77
C ALA A 49 -3.70 2.30 -6.10
N SER A 50 -3.49 2.64 -7.37
CA SER A 50 -2.36 3.48 -7.80
C SER A 50 -2.41 4.86 -7.16
N ASN A 51 -3.57 5.51 -7.12
CA ASN A 51 -3.73 6.79 -6.43
C ASN A 51 -3.39 6.70 -4.94
N LEU A 52 -3.73 5.59 -4.29
CA LEU A 52 -3.45 5.39 -2.87
C LEU A 52 -1.95 5.20 -2.61
N ILE A 53 -1.25 4.45 -3.46
CA ILE A 53 0.21 4.28 -3.35
C ILE A 53 0.97 5.56 -3.70
N ASN A 54 0.44 6.36 -4.63
CA ASN A 54 1.01 7.66 -5.00
C ASN A 54 0.81 8.74 -3.92
N ASP A 55 -0.04 8.51 -2.93
CA ASP A 55 -0.16 9.42 -1.79
C ASP A 55 1.17 9.41 -1.02
N TYR A 56 1.79 10.59 -0.87
CA TYR A 56 3.12 10.73 -0.28
C TYR A 56 3.22 10.03 1.10
N ARG A 57 2.17 10.07 1.92
CA ARG A 57 2.19 9.46 3.26
C ARG A 57 2.24 7.94 3.17
N VAL A 58 1.45 7.39 2.25
CA VAL A 58 1.37 5.94 2.00
C VAL A 58 2.69 5.46 1.42
N TYR A 59 3.22 6.18 0.43
CA TYR A 59 4.48 5.87 -0.22
C TYR A 59 5.65 5.79 0.78
N TYR A 60 5.86 6.84 1.59
CA TYR A 60 6.95 6.82 2.57
C TYR A 60 6.75 5.73 3.62
N ARG A 61 5.52 5.50 4.06
CA ARG A 61 5.24 4.41 5.02
C ARG A 61 5.55 3.03 4.44
N ILE A 62 5.27 2.79 3.16
CA ILE A 62 5.66 1.55 2.46
C ILE A 62 7.18 1.42 2.45
N LYS A 63 7.89 2.48 2.07
CA LYS A 63 9.35 2.50 2.00
C LYS A 63 10.00 2.19 3.35
N ASP A 64 9.52 2.81 4.42
CA ASP A 64 10.02 2.56 5.78
C ASP A 64 9.81 1.10 6.20
N LEU A 65 8.63 0.53 5.96
CA LEU A 65 8.33 -0.87 6.31
C LEU A 65 9.16 -1.86 5.50
N ILE A 66 9.41 -1.57 4.22
CA ILE A 66 10.32 -2.37 3.37
C ILE A 66 11.72 -2.35 3.96
N ALA A 67 12.23 -1.16 4.32
CA ALA A 67 13.55 -1.03 4.93
C ALA A 67 13.66 -1.77 6.28
N GLU A 68 12.62 -1.68 7.13
CA GLU A 68 12.56 -2.42 8.39
C GLU A 68 12.58 -3.95 8.16
N LYS A 69 11.79 -4.44 7.21
CA LYS A 69 11.73 -5.87 6.85
C LYS A 69 13.06 -6.37 6.27
N ARG A 70 13.69 -5.60 5.37
CA ARG A 70 15.02 -5.92 4.83
C ARG A 70 16.07 -5.97 5.93
N LYS A 71 16.07 -4.99 6.85
CA LYS A 71 17.00 -4.97 7.99
C LYS A 71 16.83 -6.19 8.89
N ARG A 72 15.61 -6.72 9.00
CA ARG A 72 15.30 -7.97 9.73
C ARG A 72 15.62 -9.23 8.94
N GLY A 73 15.93 -9.13 7.64
CA GLY A 73 16.12 -10.28 6.75
C GLY A 73 14.80 -10.98 6.39
N GLU A 74 13.66 -10.29 6.50
CA GLU A 74 12.36 -10.85 6.13
C GLU A 74 12.21 -10.90 4.60
N LYS A 75 11.62 -11.99 4.08
CA LYS A 75 11.34 -12.11 2.65
C LYS A 75 10.25 -11.12 2.23
N LEU A 76 10.59 -10.26 1.28
CA LEU A 76 9.64 -9.35 0.65
C LEU A 76 9.05 -9.95 -0.63
N PRO A 77 7.78 -9.67 -0.95
CA PRO A 77 7.19 -10.05 -2.23
C PRO A 77 7.74 -9.15 -3.35
N HIS A 78 7.55 -9.58 -4.59
CA HIS A 78 7.80 -8.74 -5.75
C HIS A 78 6.69 -7.69 -5.91
N PHE A 79 7.06 -6.42 -5.88
CA PHE A 79 6.15 -5.29 -6.02
C PHE A 79 5.86 -4.98 -7.50
N ASN A 80 4.64 -5.31 -7.93
CA ASN A 80 4.22 -5.11 -9.32
C ASN A 80 4.08 -3.63 -9.66
N GLY A 81 4.69 -3.22 -10.78
CA GLY A 81 4.63 -1.83 -11.28
C GLY A 81 5.39 -0.82 -10.42
N ARG A 82 6.23 -1.30 -9.49
CA ARG A 82 7.07 -0.51 -8.59
C ARG A 82 8.46 -1.12 -8.45
N PRO A 83 9.31 -1.04 -9.51
CA PRO A 83 10.67 -1.57 -9.45
C PRO A 83 11.49 -0.96 -8.31
N GLU A 84 11.22 0.29 -7.92
CA GLU A 84 11.94 1.00 -6.84
C GLU A 84 11.80 0.33 -5.45
N PHE A 85 10.80 -0.54 -5.27
CA PHE A 85 10.61 -1.30 -4.03
C PHE A 85 11.22 -2.71 -4.09
N ASN A 86 11.61 -3.16 -5.27
CA ASN A 86 12.25 -4.45 -5.50
C ASN A 86 13.78 -4.34 -5.50
N GLU A 87 14.29 -3.17 -5.87
CA GLU A 87 15.73 -2.90 -5.91
C GLU A 87 16.28 -2.77 -4.49
N GLU A 88 17.37 -3.49 -4.21
CA GLU A 88 18.13 -3.49 -2.95
C GLU A 88 19.39 -2.65 -3.09
#